data_AF-A0A8T4BY60-F1
#
_entry.id   AF-A0A8T4BY60-F1
#
_cell.length_a   1.000
_cell.length_b   1.000
_cell.length_c   1.000
_cell.angle_alpha   90.00
_cell.angle_beta   90.00
_cell.angle_gamma   90.00
#
_symmetry.space_group_name_H-M   'P 1'
#
loop_
_entity.id
_entity.type
_entity.pdbx_description
1 polymer ?
#
loop_
_entity_poly.entity_id
_entity_poly.type
_entity_poly.pdbx_seq_one_letter_code
_entity_poly.pdbx_strand_id
1 'polypeptide(L)'
;MKRARYLRLVALCLSDGGVGFSSGTKYIHFTNQSPILLDLFKKEIRKFSNSKIHKQIKERGITLRVFDKNLVKNLLEISPNFRTKPVDHHPVNRKIQEITTLNGIKYPKIRIPNDIFISKRDKSEFLRIYASCDGYPSIFPRKYSWSAVERIVAIVAQHPIIKKRISELLTEFDINHKIKMSGVFMRSREAIIKYKENIGFVDGVRMTGNSKFWKGVTKNKVLDIISKSYDIKFPSKDKSDVLRVLKSV
;
A
#
# COMPACT_ATOMS: atom_id res chain seq x y z
N MET A 1 0.97 23.46 7.47
CA MET A 1 0.01 23.50 6.34
C MET A 1 0.59 23.21 4.96
N LYS A 2 1.72 23.79 4.51
CA LYS A 2 2.24 23.57 3.14
C LYS A 2 2.52 22.10 2.76
N ARG A 3 2.76 21.21 3.73
CA ARG A 3 3.10 19.80 3.49
C ARG A 3 1.91 18.88 3.25
N ALA A 4 0.74 19.18 3.81
CA ALA A 4 -0.47 18.36 3.67
C ALA A 4 -0.91 18.16 2.22
N ARG A 5 -0.69 19.16 1.35
CA ARG A 5 -0.98 19.04 -0.09
C ARG A 5 -0.24 17.88 -0.78
N TYR A 6 0.90 17.45 -0.24
CA TYR A 6 1.69 16.36 -0.81
C TYR A 6 1.28 14.97 -0.31
N LEU A 7 0.28 14.86 0.58
CA LEU A 7 -0.11 13.61 1.24
C LEU A 7 -0.23 12.42 0.27
N ARG A 8 -0.97 12.60 -0.83
CA ARG A 8 -1.20 11.54 -1.80
C ARG A 8 0.09 11.14 -2.52
N LEU A 9 0.90 12.12 -2.90
CA LEU A 9 2.17 11.89 -3.56
C LEU A 9 3.16 11.18 -2.62
N VAL A 10 3.16 11.54 -1.33
CA VAL A 10 3.94 10.86 -0.29
C VAL A 10 3.47 9.41 -0.13
N ALA A 11 2.16 9.14 -0.06
CA ALA A 11 1.64 7.77 0.00
C ALA A 11 2.06 6.91 -1.21
N LEU A 12 1.98 7.48 -2.42
CA LEU A 12 2.42 6.81 -3.66
C LEU A 12 3.94 6.59 -3.68
N CYS A 13 4.73 7.56 -3.22
CA CYS A 13 6.18 7.46 -3.20
C CYS A 13 6.71 6.52 -2.12
N LEU A 14 6.03 6.36 -0.99
CA LEU A 14 6.44 5.45 0.08
C LEU A 14 6.02 4.00 -0.18
N SER A 15 5.17 3.74 -1.17
CA SER A 15 4.72 2.40 -1.53
C SER A 15 5.44 1.90 -2.78
N ASP A 16 4.80 2.01 -3.95
CA ASP A 16 5.31 1.52 -5.23
C ASP A 16 6.17 2.55 -6.01
N GLY A 17 6.53 3.64 -5.36
CA GLY A 17 7.29 4.74 -5.95
C GLY A 17 8.53 5.13 -5.17
N GLY A 18 8.94 6.38 -5.38
CA GLY A 18 9.98 7.03 -4.58
C GLY A 18 10.80 8.04 -5.35
N VAL A 19 11.89 8.48 -4.73
CA VAL A 19 12.89 9.36 -5.35
C VAL A 19 14.08 8.51 -5.77
N GLY A 20 14.30 8.43 -7.08
CA GLY A 20 15.43 7.75 -7.70
C GLY A 20 16.54 8.70 -8.11
N PHE A 21 17.65 8.14 -8.60
CA PHE A 21 18.79 8.87 -9.12
C PHE A 21 19.30 8.19 -10.40
N SER A 22 19.54 8.95 -11.46
CA SER A 22 20.10 8.48 -12.72
C SER A 22 20.98 9.56 -13.32
N SER A 23 22.22 9.22 -13.68
CA SER A 23 23.16 10.12 -14.38
C SER A 23 23.23 11.52 -13.77
N GLY A 24 23.47 11.62 -12.46
CA GLY A 24 23.56 12.92 -11.78
C GLY A 24 22.21 13.56 -11.40
N THR A 25 21.09 13.02 -11.88
CA THR A 25 19.78 13.66 -11.76
C THR A 25 18.83 12.86 -10.88
N LYS A 26 18.28 13.51 -9.85
CA LYS A 26 17.20 12.94 -9.04
C LYS A 26 15.86 13.03 -9.78
N TYR A 27 15.03 12.01 -9.64
CA TYR A 27 13.71 11.96 -10.27
C TYR A 27 12.70 11.28 -9.34
N ILE A 28 11.43 11.60 -9.52
CA ILE A 28 10.33 10.90 -8.86
C ILE A 28 9.90 9.77 -9.77
N HIS A 29 9.61 8.61 -9.21
CA HIS A 29 9.07 7.49 -9.97
C HIS A 29 7.94 6.79 -9.24
N PHE A 30 7.13 6.09 -10.02
CA PHE A 30 6.07 5.22 -9.56
C PHE A 30 5.95 4.06 -10.53
N THR A 31 6.02 2.82 -10.04
CA THR A 31 5.92 1.63 -10.89
C THR A 31 4.76 0.78 -10.44
N ASN A 32 3.75 0.60 -11.29
CA ASN A 32 2.58 -0.18 -10.93
C ASN A 32 1.95 -0.83 -12.17
N GLN A 33 1.14 -1.87 -11.95
CA GLN A 33 0.38 -2.55 -13.01
C GLN A 33 -1.03 -2.00 -13.18
N SER A 34 -1.56 -1.29 -12.19
CA SER A 34 -2.90 -0.71 -12.19
C SER A 34 -2.93 0.61 -12.97
N PRO A 35 -3.67 0.70 -14.10
CA PRO A 35 -3.88 1.95 -14.82
C PRO A 35 -4.47 3.05 -13.93
N ILE A 36 -5.30 2.68 -12.96
CA ILE A 36 -5.95 3.61 -12.02
C ILE A 36 -4.92 4.26 -11.10
N LEU A 37 -3.98 3.49 -10.55
CA LEU A 37 -2.93 4.06 -9.69
C LEU A 37 -1.92 4.88 -10.50
N LEU A 38 -1.65 4.47 -11.75
CA LEU A 38 -0.80 5.25 -12.66
C LEU A 38 -1.45 6.59 -13.03
N ASP A 39 -2.76 6.62 -13.28
CA ASP A 39 -3.52 7.84 -13.54
C ASP A 39 -3.59 8.74 -12.30
N LEU A 40 -3.86 8.15 -11.12
CA LEU A 40 -3.79 8.87 -9.85
C LEU A 40 -2.43 9.54 -9.66
N PHE A 41 -1.33 8.80 -9.88
CA PHE A 41 0.01 9.38 -9.80
C PHE A 41 0.23 10.54 -10.77
N LYS A 42 -0.21 10.41 -12.04
CA LYS A 42 -0.12 11.51 -13.02
C LYS A 42 -0.88 12.75 -12.55
N LYS A 43 -2.12 12.58 -12.09
CA LYS A 43 -2.96 13.66 -11.57
C LYS A 43 -2.30 14.35 -10.38
N GLU A 44 -1.74 13.59 -9.45
CA GLU A 44 -1.05 14.16 -8.28
C GLU A 44 0.25 14.90 -8.66
N ILE A 45 1.03 14.39 -9.61
CA ILE A 45 2.21 15.11 -10.14
C ILE A 45 1.81 16.45 -10.76
N ARG A 46 0.73 16.47 -11.56
CA ARG A 46 0.29 17.65 -12.30
C ARG A 46 -0.17 18.81 -11.42
N LYS A 47 -0.50 18.56 -10.16
CA LYS A 47 -0.78 19.62 -9.18
C LYS A 47 0.46 20.44 -8.80
N PHE A 48 1.66 19.89 -9.01
CA PHE A 48 2.91 20.48 -8.52
C PHE A 48 3.98 20.68 -9.60
N SER A 49 3.81 20.06 -10.78
CA SER A 49 4.83 20.06 -11.83
C SER A 49 4.23 19.98 -13.22
N ASN A 50 4.75 20.85 -14.09
CA ASN A 50 4.51 20.81 -15.54
C ASN A 50 5.55 19.95 -16.28
N SER A 51 6.52 19.37 -15.58
CA SER A 51 7.55 18.52 -16.20
C SER A 51 6.95 17.35 -16.97
N LYS A 52 7.62 16.91 -18.03
CA LYS A 52 7.21 15.74 -18.81
C LYS A 52 7.18 14.50 -17.90
N ILE A 53 6.10 13.72 -18.01
CA ILE A 53 5.99 12.41 -17.36
C ILE A 53 6.45 11.36 -18.36
N HIS A 54 7.64 10.81 -18.13
CA HIS A 54 8.21 9.77 -18.98
C HIS A 54 7.60 8.42 -18.60
N LYS A 55 7.13 7.67 -19.60
CA LYS A 55 6.55 6.33 -19.42
C LYS A 55 7.54 5.29 -19.93
N GLN A 56 7.83 4.28 -19.11
CA GLN A 56 8.62 3.11 -19.48
C GLN A 56 7.82 1.85 -19.18
N ILE A 57 7.66 0.97 -20.17
CA ILE A 57 7.04 -0.35 -19.97
C ILE A 57 8.15 -1.31 -19.52
N LYS A 58 7.87 -2.07 -18.45
CA LYS A 58 8.76 -3.12 -17.93
C LYS A 58 7.96 -4.38 -17.71
N GLU A 59 8.64 -5.52 -17.59
CA GLU A 59 8.03 -6.80 -17.25
C GLU A 59 7.14 -6.72 -15.99
N ARG A 60 7.60 -5.97 -14.98
CA ARG A 60 6.89 -5.82 -13.70
C ARG A 60 5.74 -4.81 -13.71
N GLY A 61 5.52 -4.08 -14.81
CA GLY A 61 4.49 -3.05 -14.94
C GLY A 61 4.99 -1.79 -15.63
N ILE A 62 4.24 -0.69 -15.50
CA ILE A 62 4.60 0.59 -16.11
C ILE A 62 5.30 1.44 -15.06
N THR A 63 6.52 1.90 -15.36
CA THR A 63 7.22 2.92 -14.58
C THR A 63 6.95 4.30 -15.18
N LEU A 64 6.43 5.20 -14.36
CA LEU A 64 6.36 6.63 -14.65
C LEU A 64 7.54 7.33 -13.98
N ARG A 65 8.20 8.26 -14.68
CA ARG A 65 9.32 9.06 -14.16
C ARG A 65 9.08 10.55 -14.42
N VAL A 66 9.43 11.37 -13.44
CA VAL A 66 9.31 12.83 -13.51
C VAL A 66 10.60 13.46 -13.02
N PHE A 67 11.22 14.27 -13.88
CA PHE A 67 12.43 15.00 -13.58
C PHE A 67 12.05 16.44 -13.22
N ASP A 68 11.93 16.70 -11.92
CA ASP A 68 11.61 18.02 -11.39
C ASP A 68 12.40 18.24 -10.09
N LYS A 69 13.41 19.10 -10.16
CA LYS A 69 14.33 19.35 -9.04
C LYS A 69 13.61 19.95 -7.83
N ASN A 70 12.64 20.84 -8.06
CA ASN A 70 11.91 21.53 -6.99
C ASN A 70 10.95 20.57 -6.30
N LEU A 71 10.21 19.77 -7.07
CA LEU A 71 9.30 18.77 -6.49
C LEU A 71 10.08 17.69 -5.72
N VAL A 72 11.22 17.24 -6.24
CA VAL A 72 12.13 16.34 -5.52
C VAL A 72 12.58 16.97 -4.20
N LYS A 73 13.06 18.23 -4.21
CA LYS A 73 13.49 18.93 -3.00
C LYS A 73 12.35 18.98 -1.96
N ASN A 74 11.16 19.39 -2.38
CA ASN A 74 9.99 19.48 -1.50
C ASN A 74 9.60 18.13 -0.89
N LEU A 75 9.69 17.03 -1.65
CA LEU A 75 9.43 15.69 -1.13
C LEU A 75 10.50 15.24 -0.11
N LEU A 76 11.77 15.54 -0.39
CA LEU A 76 12.87 15.17 0.50
C LEU A 76 12.86 15.97 1.82
N GLU A 77 12.31 17.18 1.82
CA GLU A 77 12.03 17.94 3.05
C GLU A 77 10.95 17.26 3.91
N ILE A 78 10.00 16.55 3.29
CA ILE A 78 8.96 15.79 4.01
C ILE A 78 9.54 14.48 4.55
N SER A 79 10.21 13.69 3.71
CA SER A 79 10.89 12.46 4.13
C SER A 79 12.27 12.38 3.47
N PRO A 80 13.37 12.22 4.24
CA PRO A 80 14.73 12.21 3.68
C PRO A 80 14.97 11.12 2.64
N ASN A 81 14.18 10.04 2.71
CA ASN A 81 14.17 8.98 1.71
C ASN A 81 12.75 8.44 1.51
N PHE A 82 12.54 7.78 0.37
CA PHE A 82 11.31 7.10 0.01
C PHE A 82 11.51 5.60 -0.27
N ARG A 83 12.76 5.12 -0.21
CA ARG A 83 13.07 3.71 -0.32
C ARG A 83 12.68 2.99 0.97
N THR A 84 11.81 2.00 0.85
CA THR A 84 11.32 1.17 1.97
C THR A 84 12.04 -0.17 2.13
N LYS A 85 12.99 -0.49 1.24
CA LYS A 85 13.81 -1.71 1.30
C LYS A 85 15.13 -1.47 2.04
N PRO A 86 15.72 -2.51 2.68
CA PRO A 86 17.07 -2.43 3.24
C PRO A 86 18.08 -1.89 2.21
N VAL A 87 19.11 -1.19 2.69
CA VAL A 87 20.16 -0.59 1.84
C VAL A 87 20.88 -1.66 1.01
N ASP A 88 21.12 -2.82 1.64
CA ASP A 88 21.84 -3.95 1.07
C ASP A 88 20.94 -4.89 0.24
N HIS A 89 19.63 -4.62 0.17
CA HIS A 89 18.71 -5.40 -0.66
C HIS A 89 18.68 -4.90 -2.11
N HIS A 90 18.47 -5.79 -3.09
CA HIS A 90 18.39 -5.38 -4.49
C HIS A 90 17.19 -4.45 -4.80
N PRO A 91 17.38 -3.40 -5.64
CA PRO A 91 18.69 -2.95 -6.16
C PRO A 91 19.51 -2.30 -5.05
N VAL A 92 20.76 -2.74 -4.88
CA VAL A 92 21.66 -2.22 -3.83
C VAL A 92 21.97 -0.76 -4.13
N ASN A 93 21.83 0.11 -3.13
CA ASN A 93 22.17 1.53 -3.28
C ASN A 93 23.09 1.98 -2.15
N ARG A 94 24.39 1.88 -2.37
CA ARG A 94 25.43 2.29 -1.41
C ARG A 94 25.59 3.80 -1.28
N LYS A 95 24.90 4.61 -2.09
CA LYS A 95 24.98 6.08 -2.07
C LYS A 95 23.96 6.73 -1.11
N ILE A 96 23.21 5.93 -0.35
CA ILE A 96 22.29 6.44 0.66
C ILE A 96 23.10 6.88 1.88
N GLN A 97 23.11 8.18 2.16
CA GLN A 97 23.88 8.75 3.27
C GLN A 97 23.13 8.65 4.60
N GLU A 98 21.82 8.88 4.60
CA GLU A 98 20.99 8.80 5.82
C GLU A 98 20.49 7.38 6.04
N ILE A 99 21.18 6.65 6.92
CA ILE A 99 20.88 5.25 7.26
C ILE A 99 20.52 5.15 8.74
N THR A 100 19.57 4.26 9.06
CA THR A 100 19.27 3.82 10.42
C THR A 100 19.41 2.30 10.50
N THR A 101 19.94 1.79 11.61
CA THR A 101 20.07 0.35 11.84
C THR A 101 18.96 -0.11 12.77
N LEU A 102 18.14 -1.05 12.31
CA LEU A 102 17.02 -1.61 13.06
C LEU A 102 17.14 -3.13 13.04
N ASN A 103 17.29 -3.73 14.22
CA ASN A 103 17.49 -5.19 14.39
C ASN A 103 18.63 -5.73 13.53
N GLY A 104 19.77 -5.02 13.49
CA GLY A 104 20.94 -5.39 12.69
C GLY A 104 20.82 -5.14 11.18
N ILE A 105 19.67 -4.68 10.69
CA ILE A 105 19.45 -4.39 9.26
C ILE A 105 19.53 -2.89 9.00
N LYS A 106 20.30 -2.50 7.98
CA LYS A 106 20.45 -1.10 7.55
C LYS A 106 19.29 -0.68 6.64
N TYR A 107 18.56 0.34 7.05
CA TYR A 107 17.49 0.94 6.28
C TYR A 107 17.77 2.42 5.97
N PRO A 108 17.28 2.95 4.84
CA PRO A 108 17.27 4.40 4.60
C PRO A 108 16.42 5.10 5.67
N LYS A 109 16.85 6.28 6.13
CA LYS A 109 16.03 7.09 7.03
C LYS A 109 14.79 7.58 6.30
N ILE A 110 13.62 7.28 6.86
CA ILE A 110 12.31 7.54 6.27
C ILE A 110 11.37 8.04 7.38
N ARG A 111 10.40 8.87 7.02
CA ARG A 111 9.33 9.29 7.95
C ARG A 111 8.02 9.57 7.22
N ILE A 112 6.92 9.39 7.93
CA ILE A 112 5.60 9.90 7.54
C ILE A 112 5.24 10.95 8.59
N PRO A 113 5.57 12.23 8.38
CA PRO A 113 5.45 13.23 9.42
C PRO A 113 3.98 13.55 9.69
N ASN A 114 3.64 13.87 10.95
CA ASN A 114 2.26 14.15 11.36
C ASN A 114 1.66 15.35 10.61
N ASP A 115 2.49 16.32 10.22
CA ASP A 115 2.09 17.57 9.58
C ASP A 115 1.58 17.44 8.14
N ILE A 116 1.60 16.23 7.56
CA ILE A 116 0.90 15.93 6.30
C ILE A 116 -0.59 15.63 6.54
N PHE A 117 -1.00 15.37 7.77
CA PHE A 117 -2.38 15.06 8.15
C PHE A 117 -3.00 16.27 8.85
N ILE A 118 -4.00 16.89 8.24
CA ILE A 118 -4.79 17.96 8.86
C ILE A 118 -6.00 17.36 9.59
N SER A 119 -6.55 16.29 9.03
CA SER A 119 -7.80 15.67 9.50
C SER A 119 -7.72 14.15 9.57
N LYS A 120 -8.72 13.54 10.22
CA LYS A 120 -8.90 12.06 10.17
C LYS A 120 -9.12 11.57 8.74
N ARG A 121 -9.77 12.37 7.88
CA ARG A 121 -9.96 12.08 6.45
C ARG A 121 -8.63 11.96 5.70
N ASP A 122 -7.65 12.79 6.03
CA ASP A 122 -6.31 12.72 5.44
C ASP A 122 -5.61 11.40 5.78
N LYS A 123 -5.72 10.96 7.03
CA LYS A 123 -5.15 9.69 7.50
C LYS A 123 -5.80 8.51 6.77
N SER A 124 -7.13 8.54 6.62
CA SER A 124 -7.88 7.56 5.83
C SER A 124 -7.39 7.55 4.38
N GLU A 125 -7.25 8.73 3.77
CA GLU A 125 -6.81 8.85 2.37
C GLU A 125 -5.39 8.30 2.15
N PHE A 126 -4.48 8.61 3.07
CA PHE A 126 -3.11 8.10 3.03
C PHE A 126 -3.10 6.57 3.12
N LEU A 127 -3.80 6.00 4.10
CA LEU A 127 -3.90 4.55 4.28
C LEU A 127 -4.57 3.88 3.08
N ARG A 128 -5.62 4.50 2.53
CA ARG A 128 -6.34 4.01 1.35
C ARG A 128 -5.42 3.90 0.14
N ILE A 129 -4.63 4.95 -0.15
CA ILE A 129 -3.67 4.95 -1.26
C ILE A 129 -2.54 3.95 -1.00
N TYR A 130 -1.92 4.02 0.18
CA TYR A 130 -0.79 3.14 0.53
C TYR A 130 -1.20 1.66 0.46
N ALA A 131 -2.34 1.29 1.04
CA ALA A 131 -2.86 -0.08 1.00
C ALA A 131 -3.32 -0.50 -0.41
N SER A 132 -3.64 0.45 -1.29
CA SER A 132 -3.95 0.12 -2.69
C SER A 132 -2.72 -0.29 -3.49
N CYS A 133 -1.54 0.18 -3.11
CA CYS A 133 -0.26 -0.28 -3.64
C CYS A 133 0.17 -1.58 -2.94
N ASP A 134 0.40 -1.52 -1.62
CA ASP A 134 1.08 -2.57 -0.85
C ASP A 134 0.15 -3.41 0.03
N GLY A 135 -1.16 -3.17 0.00
CA GLY A 135 -2.14 -3.92 0.78
C GLY A 135 -2.96 -4.90 -0.06
N TYR A 136 -3.59 -5.85 0.60
CA TYR A 136 -4.51 -6.78 -0.04
C TYR A 136 -5.60 -7.26 0.93
N PRO A 137 -6.84 -7.41 0.44
CA PRO A 137 -7.83 -8.29 1.03
C PRO A 137 -7.63 -9.72 0.50
N SER A 138 -7.85 -10.73 1.33
CA SER A 138 -7.81 -12.13 0.94
C SER A 138 -8.82 -12.94 1.72
N ILE A 139 -9.53 -13.81 1.00
CA ILE A 139 -10.39 -14.85 1.56
C ILE A 139 -10.14 -16.15 0.82
N PHE A 140 -9.96 -17.25 1.56
CA PHE A 140 -9.69 -18.56 0.97
C PHE A 140 -10.17 -19.71 1.85
N PRO A 141 -10.49 -20.87 1.27
CA PRO A 141 -10.93 -22.05 2.02
C PRO A 141 -9.87 -22.56 3.00
N ARG A 142 -10.29 -23.10 4.15
CA ARG A 142 -9.42 -23.66 5.20
C ARG A 142 -9.93 -25.05 5.61
N LYS A 143 -9.14 -26.10 5.34
CA LYS A 143 -9.56 -27.51 5.53
C LYS A 143 -9.57 -27.95 7.00
N TYR A 144 -8.59 -27.51 7.80
CA TYR A 144 -8.36 -27.99 9.17
C TYR A 144 -8.63 -26.92 10.24
N SER A 145 -9.71 -26.17 10.09
CA SER A 145 -10.07 -25.11 11.03
C SER A 145 -11.55 -25.12 11.34
N TRP A 146 -11.92 -24.51 12.46
CA TRP A 146 -13.31 -24.33 12.85
C TRP A 146 -14.10 -23.57 11.77
N SER A 147 -13.51 -22.49 11.23
CA SER A 147 -14.03 -21.75 10.08
C SER A 147 -13.67 -22.42 8.75
N ALA A 148 -14.64 -22.51 7.83
CA ALA A 148 -14.43 -23.01 6.46
C ALA A 148 -13.55 -22.09 5.60
N VAL A 149 -13.35 -20.84 6.04
CA VAL A 149 -12.55 -19.82 5.34
C VAL A 149 -11.58 -19.10 6.28
N GLU A 150 -10.44 -18.67 5.73
CA GLU A 150 -9.56 -17.67 6.34
C GLU A 150 -9.83 -16.31 5.70
N ARG A 151 -9.93 -15.27 6.52
CA ARG A 151 -10.20 -13.88 6.11
C ARG A 151 -9.07 -12.99 6.59
N ILE A 152 -8.50 -12.19 5.69
CA ILE A 152 -7.36 -11.32 6.00
C ILE A 152 -7.50 -10.02 5.22
N VAL A 153 -7.24 -8.91 5.89
CA VAL A 153 -6.77 -7.69 5.22
C VAL A 153 -5.36 -7.40 5.73
N ALA A 154 -4.43 -7.13 4.84
CA ALA A 154 -3.05 -6.83 5.21
C ALA A 154 -2.51 -5.62 4.46
N ILE A 155 -1.61 -4.88 5.10
CA ILE A 155 -0.79 -3.84 4.48
C ILE A 155 0.67 -4.28 4.62
N VAL A 156 1.32 -4.59 3.50
CA VAL A 156 2.71 -5.05 3.47
C VAL A 156 3.64 -3.87 3.64
N ALA A 157 4.65 -4.04 4.49
CA ALA A 157 5.74 -3.07 4.64
C ALA A 157 6.92 -3.77 5.30
N GLN A 158 8.09 -3.78 4.65
CA GLN A 158 9.30 -4.33 5.26
C GLN A 158 9.92 -3.35 6.26
N HIS A 159 9.89 -2.06 5.95
CA HIS A 159 10.49 -1.02 6.77
C HIS A 159 9.81 -0.92 8.16
N PRO A 160 10.54 -1.13 9.28
CA PRO A 160 9.92 -1.14 10.61
C PRO A 160 9.25 0.19 11.00
N ILE A 161 9.86 1.34 10.68
CA ILE A 161 9.25 2.67 10.92
C ILE A 161 7.91 2.81 10.18
N ILE A 162 7.82 2.37 8.92
CA ILE A 162 6.58 2.44 8.15
C ILE A 162 5.52 1.51 8.73
N LYS A 163 5.88 0.28 9.13
CA LYS A 163 4.96 -0.63 9.82
C LYS A 163 4.39 -0.03 11.10
N LYS A 164 5.27 0.52 11.96
CA LYS A 164 4.87 1.18 13.21
C LYS A 164 3.93 2.34 12.91
N ARG A 165 4.25 3.14 11.89
CA ARG A 165 3.45 4.31 11.56
C ARG A 165 2.09 3.97 10.96
N ILE A 166 2.00 2.94 10.11
CA ILE A 166 0.73 2.38 9.63
C ILE A 166 -0.10 1.85 10.80
N SER A 167 0.54 1.16 11.75
CA SER A 167 -0.09 0.66 12.98
C SER A 167 -0.71 1.80 13.80
N GLU A 168 0.05 2.85 14.09
CA GLU A 168 -0.46 4.05 14.78
C GLU A 168 -1.67 4.65 14.06
N LEU A 169 -1.58 4.83 12.73
CA LEU A 169 -2.69 5.39 11.95
C LEU A 169 -3.93 4.50 12.00
N LEU A 170 -3.80 3.17 11.95
CA LEU A 170 -4.93 2.23 12.08
C LEU A 170 -5.56 2.27 13.48
N THR A 171 -4.76 2.44 14.53
CA THR A 171 -5.25 2.58 15.90
C THR A 171 -6.18 3.79 16.04
N GLU A 172 -5.93 4.89 15.33
CA GLU A 172 -6.80 6.07 15.34
C GLU A 172 -8.20 5.84 14.70
N PHE A 173 -8.38 4.73 13.99
CA PHE A 173 -9.68 4.28 13.47
C PHE A 173 -10.26 3.13 14.30
N ASP A 174 -9.68 2.84 15.46
CA ASP A 174 -10.08 1.74 16.34
C ASP A 174 -10.04 0.38 15.62
N ILE A 175 -9.12 0.22 14.67
CA ILE A 175 -8.94 -0.99 13.88
C ILE A 175 -7.89 -1.86 14.56
N ASN A 176 -8.35 -2.94 15.21
CA ASN A 176 -7.46 -3.91 15.82
C ASN A 176 -6.62 -4.66 14.76
N HIS A 177 -5.31 -4.77 14.99
CA HIS A 177 -4.38 -5.36 14.04
C HIS A 177 -3.15 -5.95 14.74
N LYS A 178 -2.41 -6.79 14.02
CA LYS A 178 -1.12 -7.34 14.48
C LYS A 178 0.00 -6.92 13.55
N ILE A 179 1.09 -6.39 14.10
CA ILE A 179 2.34 -6.21 13.37
C ILE A 179 3.02 -7.58 13.24
N LYS A 180 3.40 -7.95 12.02
CA LYS A 180 4.20 -9.13 11.70
C LYS A 180 5.48 -8.72 10.97
N MET A 181 6.34 -9.69 10.69
CA MET A 181 7.56 -9.48 9.90
C MET A 181 7.26 -8.80 8.56
N SER A 182 6.24 -9.26 7.84
CA SER A 182 5.90 -8.80 6.48
C SER A 182 5.01 -7.54 6.43
N GLY A 183 4.37 -7.13 7.52
CA GLY A 183 3.43 -6.01 7.48
C GLY A 183 2.45 -5.98 8.65
N VAL A 184 1.33 -5.28 8.46
CA VAL A 184 0.25 -5.14 9.44
C VAL A 184 -0.96 -5.93 8.98
N PHE A 185 -1.55 -6.74 9.87
CA PHE A 185 -2.60 -7.72 9.54
C PHE A 185 -3.86 -7.51 10.39
N MET A 186 -5.00 -7.44 9.73
CA MET A 186 -6.35 -7.41 10.31
C MET A 186 -7.05 -8.74 9.99
N ARG A 187 -7.59 -9.39 11.02
CA ARG A 187 -8.20 -10.72 10.91
C ARG A 187 -9.54 -10.88 11.62
N SER A 188 -9.84 -10.04 12.62
CA SER A 188 -11.15 -10.09 13.29
C SER A 188 -12.24 -9.48 12.40
N ARG A 189 -13.50 -9.85 12.65
CA ARG A 189 -14.66 -9.30 11.95
C ARG A 189 -14.70 -7.78 12.08
N GLU A 190 -14.63 -7.30 13.32
CA GLU A 190 -14.74 -5.89 13.68
C GLU A 190 -13.66 -5.06 12.98
N ALA A 191 -12.40 -5.53 12.99
CA ALA A 191 -11.30 -4.84 12.36
C ALA A 191 -11.48 -4.71 10.83
N ILE A 192 -11.93 -5.78 10.18
CA ILE A 192 -12.13 -5.78 8.72
C ILE A 192 -13.33 -4.92 8.32
N ILE A 193 -14.41 -4.96 9.09
CA ILE A 193 -15.58 -4.09 8.87
C ILE A 193 -15.19 -2.63 9.03
N LYS A 194 -14.54 -2.25 10.15
CA LYS A 194 -14.06 -0.88 10.36
C LYS A 194 -13.08 -0.43 9.26
N TYR A 195 -12.19 -1.31 8.81
CA TYR A 195 -11.29 -1.01 7.69
C TYR A 195 -12.06 -0.71 6.40
N LYS A 196 -13.09 -1.51 6.08
CA LYS A 196 -13.95 -1.30 4.90
C LYS A 196 -14.68 0.04 4.97
N GLU A 197 -15.26 0.36 6.12
CA GLU A 197 -16.07 1.57 6.32
C GLU A 197 -15.23 2.86 6.31
N ASN A 198 -14.03 2.81 6.91
CA ASN A 198 -13.24 4.02 7.15
C ASN A 198 -12.12 4.26 6.15
N ILE A 199 -11.59 3.22 5.50
CA ILE A 199 -10.36 3.29 4.69
C ILE A 199 -10.58 2.68 3.31
N GLY A 200 -10.89 1.38 3.24
CA GLY A 200 -11.01 0.64 1.99
C GLY A 200 -9.77 0.72 1.10
N PHE A 201 -9.97 0.52 -0.20
CA PHE A 201 -8.95 0.70 -1.25
C PHE A 201 -9.41 1.77 -2.25
N VAL A 202 -8.49 2.25 -3.07
CA VAL A 202 -8.79 3.12 -4.22
C VAL A 202 -9.69 2.34 -5.19
N ASP A 203 -10.79 2.97 -5.59
CA ASP A 203 -11.81 2.33 -6.41
C ASP A 203 -11.27 1.85 -7.75
N GLY A 204 -11.76 0.69 -8.18
CA GLY A 204 -11.36 0.01 -9.40
C GLY A 204 -9.98 -0.64 -9.38
N VAL A 205 -9.14 -0.45 -8.34
CA VAL A 205 -7.86 -1.17 -8.22
C VAL A 205 -8.11 -2.67 -8.09
N ARG A 206 -7.50 -3.46 -8.97
CA ARG A 206 -7.70 -4.92 -9.07
C ARG A 206 -6.61 -5.71 -8.35
N MET A 207 -6.97 -6.92 -7.91
CA MET A 207 -6.03 -7.92 -7.44
C MET A 207 -5.12 -8.37 -8.60
N THR A 208 -3.81 -8.40 -8.37
CA THR A 208 -2.80 -8.78 -9.36
C THR A 208 -2.56 -10.29 -9.38
N GLY A 209 -1.63 -10.75 -10.24
CA GLY A 209 -1.40 -12.16 -10.57
C GLY A 209 -1.06 -13.10 -9.40
N ASN A 210 -0.67 -12.58 -8.24
CA ASN A 210 -0.36 -13.38 -7.06
C ASN A 210 -1.61 -13.84 -6.28
N SER A 211 -2.80 -13.30 -6.60
CA SER A 211 -4.04 -13.72 -5.97
C SER A 211 -4.59 -14.99 -6.62
N LYS A 212 -4.49 -16.12 -5.92
CA LYS A 212 -4.91 -17.44 -6.43
C LYS A 212 -6.39 -17.52 -6.83
N PHE A 213 -7.27 -16.86 -6.09
CA PHE A 213 -8.73 -17.02 -6.25
C PHE A 213 -9.44 -15.76 -6.77
N TRP A 214 -8.79 -14.60 -6.67
CA TRP A 214 -9.44 -13.31 -6.90
C TRP A 214 -8.72 -12.44 -7.94
N LYS A 215 -7.80 -13.01 -8.72
CA LYS A 215 -7.08 -12.29 -9.78
C LYS A 215 -8.08 -11.55 -10.69
N GLY A 216 -7.82 -10.27 -10.94
CA GLY A 216 -8.68 -9.44 -11.78
C GLY A 216 -9.91 -8.86 -11.09
N VAL A 217 -10.31 -9.32 -9.90
CA VAL A 217 -11.41 -8.72 -9.13
C VAL A 217 -10.92 -7.45 -8.43
N THR A 218 -11.78 -6.44 -8.26
CA THR A 218 -11.40 -5.21 -7.53
C THR A 218 -11.16 -5.52 -6.06
N LYS A 219 -10.17 -4.85 -5.44
CA LYS A 219 -9.85 -5.02 -4.02
C LYS A 219 -11.08 -4.75 -3.14
N ASN A 220 -11.84 -3.68 -3.43
CA ASN A 220 -13.06 -3.35 -2.69
C ASN A 220 -14.16 -4.41 -2.85
N LYS A 221 -14.30 -5.09 -4.00
CA LYS A 221 -15.26 -6.20 -4.14
C LYS A 221 -14.82 -7.43 -3.34
N VAL A 222 -13.53 -7.76 -3.30
CA VAL A 222 -13.03 -8.85 -2.45
C VAL A 222 -13.25 -8.51 -0.96
N LEU A 223 -13.02 -7.26 -0.57
CA LEU A 223 -13.29 -6.79 0.78
C LEU A 223 -14.79 -6.88 1.13
N ASP A 224 -15.68 -6.58 0.19
CA ASP A 224 -17.12 -6.78 0.33
C ASP A 224 -17.50 -8.26 0.51
N ILE A 225 -16.92 -9.16 -0.29
CA ILE A 225 -17.09 -10.61 -0.14
C ILE A 225 -16.64 -11.07 1.24
N ILE A 226 -15.49 -10.59 1.74
CA ILE A 226 -15.02 -10.90 3.10
C ILE A 226 -16.07 -10.48 4.14
N SER A 227 -16.54 -9.23 4.06
CA SER A 227 -17.53 -8.66 4.97
C SER A 227 -18.81 -9.49 5.01
N LYS A 228 -19.36 -9.86 3.85
CA LYS A 228 -20.60 -10.64 3.75
C LYS A 228 -20.41 -12.08 4.19
N SER A 229 -19.22 -12.65 3.99
CA SER A 229 -18.96 -14.05 4.31
C SER A 229 -19.03 -14.39 5.80
N TYR A 230 -19.07 -13.41 6.71
CA TYR A 230 -19.25 -13.66 8.14
C TYR A 230 -20.64 -14.21 8.48
N ASP A 231 -21.63 -13.91 7.64
CA ASP A 231 -23.04 -14.29 7.87
C ASP A 231 -23.46 -15.46 6.95
N ILE A 232 -22.49 -16.09 6.27
CA ILE A 232 -22.72 -17.21 5.35
C ILE A 232 -22.47 -18.54 6.07
N LYS A 233 -23.44 -19.45 5.98
CA LYS A 233 -23.25 -20.86 6.33
C LYS A 233 -22.69 -21.61 5.12
N PHE A 234 -21.47 -22.11 5.24
CA PHE A 234 -20.87 -22.95 4.21
C PHE A 234 -21.42 -24.38 4.31
N PRO A 235 -21.87 -24.99 3.19
CA PRO A 235 -22.47 -26.32 3.20
C PRO A 235 -21.44 -27.41 3.56
N SER A 236 -20.19 -27.18 3.19
CA SER A 236 -19.06 -28.07 3.48
C SER A 236 -17.77 -27.26 3.65
N LYS A 237 -16.71 -27.92 4.12
CA LYS A 237 -15.34 -27.36 4.09
C LYS A 237 -14.58 -27.74 2.81
N ASP A 238 -15.28 -28.35 1.84
CA ASP A 238 -14.66 -28.64 0.56
C ASP A 238 -14.30 -27.33 -0.16
N LYS A 239 -13.12 -27.33 -0.76
CA LYS A 239 -12.56 -26.14 -1.40
C LYS A 239 -13.46 -25.66 -2.54
N SER A 240 -14.03 -26.58 -3.33
CA SER A 240 -14.84 -26.23 -4.49
C SER A 240 -16.19 -25.63 -4.06
N ASP A 241 -16.82 -26.21 -3.05
CA ASP A 241 -18.07 -25.69 -2.46
C ASP A 241 -17.88 -24.31 -1.85
N VAL A 242 -16.84 -24.15 -1.02
CA VAL A 242 -16.53 -22.85 -0.40
C VAL A 242 -16.30 -21.78 -1.47
N LEU A 243 -15.52 -22.09 -2.51
CA LEU A 243 -15.27 -21.13 -3.60
C LEU A 243 -16.52 -20.83 -4.42
N ARG A 244 -17.40 -21.81 -4.65
CA ARG A 244 -18.68 -21.62 -5.33
C ARG A 244 -19.55 -20.63 -4.56
N VAL A 245 -19.69 -20.83 -3.25
CA VAL A 245 -20.45 -19.94 -2.37
C VAL A 245 -19.83 -18.55 -2.31
N LEU A 246 -18.50 -18.44 -2.17
CA LEU A 246 -17.86 -17.12 -2.12
C LEU A 246 -17.98 -16.32 -3.43
N LYS A 247 -18.08 -17.00 -4.58
CA LYS A 247 -18.23 -16.36 -5.89
C LYS A 247 -19.66 -15.91 -6.20
N SER A 248 -20.66 -16.38 -5.46
CA SER A 248 -22.07 -15.96 -5.62
C SER A 248 -22.45 -14.73 -4.79
N VAL A 249 -21.47 -14.09 -4.11
CA VAL A 249 -21.64 -12.96 -3.18
C VAL A 249 -21.27 -11.62 -3.85
#